data_AF-A0A3M2SQ55-F1
#
_entry.id   AF-A0A3M2SQ55-F1
#
_cell.length_a   1.000
_cell.length_b   1.000
_cell.length_c   1.000
_cell.angle_alpha   90.00
_cell.angle_beta   90.00
_cell.angle_gamma   90.00
#
_symmetry.space_group_name_H-M   'P 1'
#
loop_
_entity.id
_entity.type
_entity.pdbx_description
1 polymer ?
#
loop_
_entity_poly.entity_id
_entity_poly.type
_entity_poly.pdbx_seq_one_letter_code
_entity_poly.pdbx_strand_id
1 'polypeptide(L)'
;MGAELSTARWLAPTSFVIDFAAQTYGMLSSPNMKDIHDANISFFSPQPYFIAGFFFPQQLFQLAWLRRLYKAEASEKDVSSMVDFAPFYALGNLCIATWMIFWNDNNLKVSNVFVVINSAAQLYYISTRLPPMDTSSTNSILTHIVSKTFAGIGVLDLLHNFSAAYFVNVQPSTVVKVATGIGFGLLSATSDRIFGGCLVYDLVALAVGQSVSPYNRGTRGDYQSL
;
A
#
# COMPACT_ATOMS: atom_id res chain seq x y z
N MET A 1 -24.00 -5.66 -9.39
CA MET A 1 -24.78 -4.93 -8.37
C MET A 1 -23.81 -4.04 -7.63
N GLY A 2 -23.92 -2.72 -7.78
CA GLY A 2 -23.06 -1.75 -7.08
C GLY A 2 -23.66 -1.34 -5.74
N ALA A 3 -22.86 -0.77 -4.84
CA ALA A 3 -23.38 -0.15 -3.63
C ALA A 3 -24.26 1.06 -3.98
N GLU A 4 -25.24 1.37 -3.14
CA GLU A 4 -25.95 2.65 -3.23
C GLU A 4 -25.11 3.77 -2.60
N LEU A 5 -25.33 5.02 -3.01
CA LEU A 5 -24.66 6.19 -2.42
C LEU A 5 -24.87 6.28 -0.90
N SER A 6 -26.09 6.00 -0.43
CA SER A 6 -26.43 5.92 1.00
C SER A 6 -25.53 4.93 1.76
N THR A 7 -25.26 3.78 1.16
CA THR A 7 -24.40 2.73 1.72
C THR A 7 -22.94 3.16 1.67
N ALA A 8 -22.48 3.69 0.52
CA ALA A 8 -21.09 4.13 0.34
C ALA A 8 -20.68 5.22 1.36
N ARG A 9 -21.60 6.13 1.69
CA ARG A 9 -21.41 7.20 2.69
C ARG A 9 -21.10 6.69 4.10
N TRP A 10 -21.49 5.47 4.44
CA TRP A 10 -21.19 4.88 5.74
C TRP A 10 -20.09 3.83 5.64
N LEU A 11 -20.15 2.98 4.61
CA LEU A 11 -19.21 1.88 4.41
C LEU A 11 -17.76 2.37 4.36
N ALA A 12 -17.46 3.37 3.52
CA ALA A 12 -16.10 3.83 3.33
C ALA A 12 -15.54 4.60 4.56
N PRO A 13 -16.25 5.57 5.17
CA PRO A 13 -15.75 6.22 6.39
C PRO A 13 -15.58 5.25 7.56
N THR A 14 -16.52 4.31 7.76
CA THR A 14 -16.42 3.33 8.85
C THR A 14 -15.21 2.41 8.65
N SER A 15 -14.97 1.92 7.43
CA SER A 15 -13.79 1.09 7.16
C SER A 15 -12.49 1.85 7.39
N PHE A 16 -12.42 3.13 7.00
CA PHE A 16 -11.25 3.99 7.26
C PHE A 16 -10.99 4.16 8.75
N VAL A 17 -12.02 4.39 9.57
CA VAL A 17 -11.86 4.52 11.03
C VAL A 17 -11.34 3.21 11.64
N ILE A 18 -11.83 2.06 11.18
CA ILE A 18 -11.36 0.75 11.63
C ILE A 18 -9.88 0.57 11.29
N ASP A 19 -9.50 0.83 10.04
CA ASP A 19 -8.10 0.73 9.59
C ASP A 19 -7.20 1.71 10.35
N PHE A 20 -7.59 2.97 10.44
CA PHE A 20 -6.85 3.98 11.18
C PHE A 20 -6.62 3.56 12.64
N ALA A 21 -7.64 3.01 13.30
CA ALA A 21 -7.51 2.51 14.67
C ALA A 21 -6.55 1.31 14.78
N ALA A 22 -6.64 0.35 13.86
CA ALA A 22 -5.76 -0.80 13.81
C ALA A 22 -4.30 -0.39 13.53
N GLN A 23 -4.05 0.48 12.56
CA GLN A 23 -2.72 1.03 12.26
C GLN A 23 -2.16 1.81 13.45
N THR A 24 -2.99 2.63 14.13
CA THR A 24 -2.58 3.35 15.33
C THR A 24 -2.21 2.40 16.46
N TYR A 25 -3.01 1.36 16.70
CA TYR A 25 -2.67 0.29 17.64
C TYR A 25 -1.34 -0.38 17.25
N GLY A 26 -1.19 -0.71 15.98
CA GLY A 26 -0.01 -1.34 15.41
C GLY A 26 1.30 -0.60 15.67
N MET A 27 1.26 0.72 15.56
CA MET A 27 2.40 1.61 15.82
C MET A 27 2.68 1.80 17.31
N LEU A 28 1.66 1.71 18.18
CA LEU A 28 1.76 2.06 19.60
C LEU A 28 1.86 0.85 20.54
N SER A 29 1.59 -0.37 20.06
CA SER A 29 1.68 -1.59 20.88
C SER A 29 3.13 -2.01 21.14
N SER A 30 3.32 -3.06 21.95
CA SER A 30 4.60 -3.74 22.11
C SER A 30 4.41 -5.25 21.98
N PRO A 31 5.07 -5.92 21.03
CA PRO A 31 5.88 -5.33 19.96
C PRO A 31 5.04 -4.41 19.06
N ASN A 32 5.66 -3.35 18.54
CA ASN A 32 5.04 -2.50 17.52
C ASN A 32 5.37 -3.04 16.12
N MET A 33 4.71 -2.49 15.09
CA MET A 33 4.90 -2.91 13.70
C MET A 33 6.37 -2.82 13.23
N LYS A 34 7.15 -1.88 13.76
CA LYS A 34 8.56 -1.70 13.42
C LYS A 34 9.41 -2.77 14.09
N ASP A 35 9.13 -3.15 15.34
CA ASP A 35 9.84 -4.23 16.02
C ASP A 35 9.69 -5.55 15.23
N ILE A 36 8.47 -5.83 14.77
CA ILE A 36 8.20 -7.00 13.91
C ILE A 36 8.92 -6.88 12.56
N HIS A 37 8.91 -5.71 11.93
CA HIS A 37 9.62 -5.47 10.68
C HIS A 37 11.13 -5.74 10.85
N ASP A 38 11.75 -5.18 11.88
CA ASP A 38 13.18 -5.32 12.16
C ASP A 38 13.56 -6.78 12.48
N ALA A 39 12.65 -7.54 13.12
CA ALA A 39 12.86 -8.96 13.41
C ALA A 39 12.75 -9.86 12.17
N ASN A 40 12.09 -9.40 11.10
CA ASN A 40 11.78 -10.20 9.91
C ASN A 40 12.30 -9.57 8.60
N ILE A 41 13.45 -8.90 8.66
CA ILE A 41 14.06 -8.26 7.49
C ILE A 41 14.31 -9.28 6.38
N SER A 42 13.98 -8.91 5.14
CA SER A 42 14.19 -9.71 3.94
C SER A 42 14.56 -8.82 2.74
N PHE A 43 14.72 -9.42 1.57
CA PHE A 43 15.15 -8.76 0.35
C PHE A 43 14.15 -7.73 -0.19
N PHE A 44 12.88 -7.77 0.22
CA PHE A 44 11.91 -6.72 -0.06
C PHE A 44 11.50 -5.93 1.19
N SER A 45 12.38 -5.79 2.19
CA SER A 45 12.15 -4.85 3.29
C SER A 45 12.38 -3.40 2.84
N PRO A 46 11.34 -2.56 2.80
CA PRO A 46 11.48 -1.15 2.48
C PRO A 46 12.07 -0.38 3.65
N GLN A 47 12.60 0.82 3.38
CA GLN A 47 13.02 1.73 4.43
C GLN A 47 11.77 2.33 5.14
N PRO A 48 11.64 2.21 6.48
CA PRO A 48 10.41 2.60 7.20
C PRO A 48 9.95 4.06 7.07
N TYR A 49 10.86 5.03 6.92
CA TYR A 49 10.50 6.44 6.75
C TYR A 49 9.90 6.72 5.36
N PHE A 50 10.27 5.96 4.33
CA PHE A 50 9.59 6.04 3.03
C PHE A 50 8.14 5.54 3.14
N ILE A 51 7.90 4.48 3.93
CA ILE A 51 6.54 4.02 4.21
C ILE A 51 5.72 5.12 4.87
N ALA A 52 6.25 5.74 5.94
CA ALA A 52 5.57 6.87 6.59
C ALA A 52 5.34 8.06 5.63
N GLY A 53 6.32 8.35 4.76
CA GLY A 53 6.24 9.39 3.74
C GLY A 53 5.20 9.13 2.65
N PHE A 54 4.88 7.86 2.36
CA PHE A 54 3.82 7.46 1.44
C PHE A 54 2.45 7.56 2.12
N PHE A 55 2.30 6.98 3.31
CA PHE A 55 1.03 6.90 4.01
C PHE A 55 0.51 8.28 4.44
N PHE A 56 1.37 9.18 4.92
CA PHE A 56 0.91 10.49 5.40
C PHE A 56 0.11 11.30 4.36
N PRO A 57 0.64 11.61 3.16
CA PRO A 57 -0.15 12.31 2.14
C PRO A 57 -1.34 11.47 1.66
N GLN A 58 -1.21 10.14 1.60
CA GLN A 58 -2.32 9.24 1.27
C GLN A 58 -3.50 9.39 2.24
N GLN A 59 -3.26 9.50 3.55
CA GLN A 59 -4.32 9.73 4.55
C GLN A 59 -5.04 11.07 4.32
N LEU A 60 -4.32 12.13 3.94
CA LEU A 60 -4.94 13.43 3.65
C LEU A 60 -5.87 13.37 2.43
N PHE A 61 -5.43 12.70 1.35
CA PHE A 61 -6.28 12.52 0.17
C PHE A 61 -7.48 11.63 0.44
N GLN A 62 -7.33 10.59 1.26
CA GLN A 62 -8.44 9.75 1.70
C GLN A 62 -9.47 10.55 2.50
N LEU A 63 -9.05 11.36 3.48
CA LEU A 63 -9.97 12.21 4.24
C LEU A 63 -10.69 13.22 3.34
N ALA A 64 -10.00 13.80 2.36
CA ALA A 64 -10.60 14.70 1.38
C ALA A 64 -11.64 13.98 0.50
N TRP A 65 -11.33 12.77 0.04
CA TRP A 65 -12.23 11.93 -0.74
C TRP A 65 -13.45 11.47 0.07
N LEU A 66 -13.26 11.02 1.31
CA LEU A 66 -14.34 10.61 2.22
C LEU A 66 -15.27 11.78 2.55
N ARG A 67 -14.72 12.98 2.80
CA ARG A 67 -15.52 14.19 3.03
C ARG A 67 -16.37 14.53 1.80
N ARG A 68 -15.82 14.37 0.59
CA ARG A 68 -16.55 14.55 -0.66
C ARG A 68 -17.64 13.50 -0.82
N LEU A 69 -17.33 12.22 -0.64
CA LEU A 69 -18.29 11.12 -0.73
C LEU A 69 -19.47 11.31 0.23
N TYR A 70 -19.18 11.69 1.47
CA TYR A 70 -20.20 11.90 2.50
C TYR A 70 -21.18 13.02 2.14
N LYS A 71 -20.69 14.07 1.47
CA LYS A 71 -21.48 15.26 1.09
C LYS A 71 -22.04 15.22 -0.33
N ALA A 72 -21.60 14.29 -1.16
CA ALA A 72 -21.91 14.24 -2.59
C ALA A 72 -23.41 14.05 -2.85
N GLU A 73 -24.01 14.82 -3.75
CA GLU A 73 -25.36 14.58 -4.27
C GLU A 73 -25.34 13.64 -5.47
N ALA A 74 -26.41 12.86 -5.69
CA ALA A 74 -26.46 11.89 -6.80
C ALA A 74 -26.37 12.53 -8.20
N SER A 75 -26.69 13.83 -8.31
CA SER A 75 -26.59 14.63 -9.53
C SER A 75 -25.17 15.15 -9.81
N GLU A 76 -24.27 15.10 -8.81
CA GLU A 76 -22.91 15.59 -8.99
C GLU A 76 -22.10 14.70 -9.93
N LYS A 77 -21.19 15.33 -10.67
CA LYS A 77 -20.34 14.67 -11.63
C LYS A 77 -19.41 13.65 -10.95
N ASP A 78 -19.27 12.48 -11.57
CA ASP A 78 -18.42 11.34 -11.17
C ASP A 78 -18.67 10.77 -9.76
N VAL A 79 -19.82 11.05 -9.14
CA VAL A 79 -20.21 10.40 -7.89
C VAL A 79 -20.40 8.91 -8.08
N SER A 80 -20.88 8.47 -9.24
CA SER A 80 -20.97 7.04 -9.59
C SER A 80 -19.63 6.32 -9.48
N SER A 81 -18.53 6.94 -9.89
CA SER A 81 -17.17 6.39 -9.76
C SER A 81 -16.74 6.29 -8.30
N MET A 82 -17.11 7.25 -7.45
CA MET A 82 -16.83 7.18 -6.01
C MET A 82 -17.61 6.04 -5.35
N VAL A 83 -18.88 5.88 -5.72
CA VAL A 83 -19.75 4.82 -5.22
C VAL A 83 -19.28 3.44 -5.70
N ASP A 84 -18.82 3.32 -6.95
CA ASP A 84 -18.25 2.08 -7.47
C ASP A 84 -16.96 1.68 -6.75
N PHE A 85 -16.14 2.66 -6.37
CA PHE A 85 -14.90 2.41 -5.63
C PHE A 85 -15.12 2.06 -4.15
N ALA A 86 -16.19 2.55 -3.53
CA ALA A 86 -16.38 2.44 -2.07
C ALA A 86 -16.30 1.00 -1.51
N PRO A 87 -16.83 -0.05 -2.17
CA PRO A 87 -16.64 -1.43 -1.73
C PRO A 87 -15.18 -1.91 -1.78
N PHE A 88 -14.41 -1.53 -2.81
CA PHE A 88 -12.99 -1.87 -2.93
C PHE A 88 -12.15 -1.13 -1.91
N TYR A 89 -12.48 0.14 -1.68
CA TYR A 89 -11.89 0.94 -0.61
C TYR A 89 -12.12 0.29 0.75
N ALA A 90 -13.36 -0.12 1.05
CA ALA A 90 -13.69 -0.75 2.32
C ALA A 90 -13.04 -2.11 2.51
N LEU A 91 -13.04 -2.96 1.46
CA LEU A 91 -12.33 -4.23 1.48
C LEU A 91 -10.84 -4.03 1.78
N GLY A 92 -10.21 -3.05 1.14
CA GLY A 92 -8.80 -2.74 1.35
C GLY A 92 -8.52 -2.32 2.79
N ASN A 93 -9.26 -1.37 3.33
CA ASN A 93 -9.14 -0.93 4.73
C ASN A 93 -9.33 -2.10 5.71
N LEU A 94 -10.33 -2.97 5.50
CA LEU A 94 -10.55 -4.11 6.38
C LEU A 94 -9.43 -5.16 6.28
N CYS A 95 -8.87 -5.34 5.08
CA CYS A 95 -7.71 -6.20 4.88
C CYS A 95 -6.46 -5.64 5.57
N ILE A 96 -6.19 -4.33 5.46
CA ILE A 96 -5.06 -3.68 6.13
C ILE A 96 -5.24 -3.72 7.66
N ALA A 97 -6.44 -3.42 8.17
CA ALA A 97 -6.75 -3.52 9.58
C ALA A 97 -6.49 -4.93 10.14
N THR A 98 -6.95 -5.95 9.42
CA THR A 98 -6.78 -7.35 9.83
C THR A 98 -5.32 -7.80 9.67
N TRP A 99 -4.65 -7.37 8.60
CA TRP A 99 -3.22 -7.56 8.39
C TRP A 99 -2.42 -7.05 9.58
N MET A 100 -2.73 -5.85 10.09
CA MET A 100 -2.01 -5.25 11.21
C MET A 100 -2.08 -6.08 12.49
N ILE A 101 -3.24 -6.69 12.77
CA ILE A 101 -3.42 -7.59 13.92
C ILE A 101 -2.46 -8.78 13.80
N PHE A 102 -2.49 -9.49 12.66
CA PHE A 102 -1.63 -10.66 12.47
C PHE A 102 -0.15 -10.30 12.29
N TRP A 103 0.16 -9.12 11.76
CA TRP A 103 1.52 -8.59 11.68
C TRP A 103 2.10 -8.41 13.09
N ASN A 104 1.37 -7.73 13.98
CA ASN A 104 1.83 -7.50 15.35
C ASN A 104 1.94 -8.79 16.18
N ASP A 105 1.12 -9.79 15.89
CA ASP A 105 1.26 -11.15 16.44
C ASP A 105 2.40 -11.97 15.81
N ASN A 106 3.19 -11.37 14.91
CA ASN A 106 4.25 -12.00 14.12
C ASN A 106 3.78 -13.21 13.29
N ASN A 107 2.48 -13.30 12.99
CA ASN A 107 1.89 -14.35 12.15
C ASN A 107 1.87 -13.91 10.68
N LEU A 108 3.08 -13.76 10.13
CA LEU A 108 3.30 -13.14 8.82
C LEU A 108 2.69 -13.92 7.64
N LYS A 109 2.47 -15.22 7.80
CA LYS A 109 1.83 -16.06 6.76
C LYS A 109 0.34 -15.77 6.67
N VAL A 110 -0.33 -15.59 7.80
CA VAL A 110 -1.76 -15.23 7.83
C VAL A 110 -1.93 -13.78 7.40
N SER A 111 -1.07 -12.86 7.88
CA SER A 111 -1.09 -11.46 7.43
C SER A 111 -0.94 -11.38 5.89
N ASN A 112 -0.11 -12.23 5.29
CA ASN A 112 0.09 -12.29 3.84
C ASN A 112 -1.19 -12.59 3.05
N VAL A 113 -2.12 -13.37 3.61
CA VAL A 113 -3.40 -13.67 2.94
C VAL A 113 -4.19 -12.39 2.71
N PHE A 114 -4.26 -11.52 3.70
CA PHE A 114 -4.98 -10.24 3.59
C PHE A 114 -4.29 -9.26 2.67
N VAL A 115 -2.95 -9.24 2.66
CA VAL A 115 -2.17 -8.48 1.68
C VAL A 115 -2.51 -8.94 0.26
N VAL A 116 -2.48 -10.24 -0.02
CA VAL A 116 -2.81 -10.78 -1.35
C VAL A 116 -4.22 -10.39 -1.77
N ILE A 117 -5.21 -10.51 -0.88
CA ILE A 117 -6.60 -10.11 -1.17
C ILE A 117 -6.68 -8.62 -1.48
N ASN A 118 -6.08 -7.76 -0.66
CA ASN A 118 -6.06 -6.32 -0.87
C ASN A 118 -5.41 -5.98 -2.21
N SER A 119 -4.16 -6.40 -2.42
CA SER A 119 -3.39 -6.08 -3.63
C SER A 119 -4.11 -6.55 -4.90
N ALA A 120 -4.67 -7.77 -4.90
CA ALA A 120 -5.45 -8.27 -6.02
C ALA A 120 -6.71 -7.43 -6.27
N ALA A 121 -7.45 -7.07 -5.23
CA ALA A 121 -8.66 -6.26 -5.35
C ALA A 121 -8.38 -4.84 -5.87
N GLN A 122 -7.34 -4.18 -5.35
CA GLN A 122 -6.99 -2.82 -5.78
C GLN A 122 -6.46 -2.81 -7.22
N LEU A 123 -5.58 -3.74 -7.57
CA LEU A 123 -5.07 -3.87 -8.93
C LEU A 123 -6.19 -4.21 -9.93
N TYR A 124 -7.10 -5.10 -9.56
CA TYR A 124 -8.29 -5.39 -10.36
C TYR A 124 -9.14 -4.14 -10.59
N TYR A 125 -9.42 -3.36 -9.55
CA TYR A 125 -10.23 -2.16 -9.65
C TYR A 125 -9.60 -1.14 -10.61
N ILE A 126 -8.32 -0.78 -10.42
CA ILE A 126 -7.67 0.25 -11.24
C ILE A 126 -7.44 -0.19 -12.70
N SER A 127 -7.39 -1.51 -12.96
CA SER A 127 -7.15 -2.04 -14.32
C SER A 127 -8.42 -2.33 -15.11
N THR A 128 -9.56 -2.56 -14.44
CA THR A 128 -10.78 -3.03 -15.12
C THR A 128 -12.03 -2.21 -14.84
N ARG A 129 -12.09 -1.49 -13.72
CA ARG A 129 -13.30 -0.78 -13.26
C ARG A 129 -13.15 0.73 -13.34
N LEU A 130 -11.96 1.24 -13.06
CA LEU A 130 -11.69 2.67 -13.00
C LEU A 130 -11.77 3.29 -14.42
N PRO A 131 -12.73 4.18 -14.71
CA PRO A 131 -12.79 4.88 -15.99
C PRO A 131 -11.62 5.87 -16.13
N PRO A 132 -11.33 6.36 -17.34
CA PRO A 132 -10.33 7.41 -17.54
C PRO A 132 -10.59 8.64 -16.64
N MET A 133 -9.52 9.22 -16.12
CA MET A 133 -9.60 10.37 -15.22
C MET A 133 -10.16 11.60 -15.93
N ASP A 134 -11.34 12.05 -15.49
CA ASP A 134 -11.84 13.38 -15.80
C ASP A 134 -11.17 14.43 -14.89
N THR A 135 -10.35 15.30 -15.49
CA THR A 135 -9.59 16.36 -14.79
C THR A 135 -10.42 17.61 -14.49
N SER A 136 -11.63 17.73 -15.04
CA SER A 136 -12.57 18.81 -14.69
C SER A 136 -13.37 18.51 -13.41
N SER A 137 -13.32 17.27 -12.94
CA SER A 137 -14.09 16.78 -11.80
C SER A 137 -13.19 16.41 -10.62
N THR A 138 -13.37 17.11 -9.50
CA THR A 138 -12.58 16.78 -8.31
C THR A 138 -12.91 15.41 -7.73
N ASN A 139 -14.15 14.93 -7.90
CA ASN A 139 -14.57 13.60 -7.46
C ASN A 139 -13.80 12.50 -8.22
N SER A 140 -13.67 12.68 -9.55
CA SER A 140 -12.85 11.80 -10.39
C SER A 140 -11.37 11.84 -10.00
N ILE A 141 -10.78 13.04 -9.86
CA ILE A 141 -9.37 13.20 -9.48
C ILE A 141 -9.08 12.54 -8.13
N LEU A 142 -9.89 12.81 -7.11
CA LEU A 142 -9.66 12.23 -5.78
C LEU A 142 -9.83 10.71 -5.79
N THR A 143 -10.82 10.19 -6.53
CA THR A 143 -11.00 8.74 -6.67
C THR A 143 -9.78 8.09 -7.33
N HIS A 144 -9.21 8.74 -8.35
CA HIS A 144 -7.98 8.28 -9.00
C HIS A 144 -6.78 8.30 -8.06
N ILE A 145 -6.58 9.39 -7.31
CA ILE A 145 -5.48 9.49 -6.36
C ILE A 145 -5.61 8.40 -5.30
N VAL A 146 -6.78 8.27 -4.66
CA VAL A 146 -6.96 7.30 -3.57
C VAL A 146 -6.85 5.86 -4.07
N SER A 147 -7.56 5.49 -5.15
CA SER A 147 -7.53 4.11 -5.66
C SER A 147 -6.15 3.69 -6.16
N LYS A 148 -5.43 4.57 -6.85
CA LYS A 148 -4.10 4.24 -7.40
C LYS A 148 -3.01 4.23 -6.34
N THR A 149 -3.10 5.09 -5.33
CA THR A 149 -2.17 5.02 -4.19
C THR A 149 -2.43 3.77 -3.33
N PHE A 150 -3.69 3.35 -3.16
CA PHE A 150 -4.03 2.05 -2.56
C PHE A 150 -3.45 0.87 -3.34
N ALA A 151 -3.57 0.88 -4.67
CA ALA A 151 -2.96 -0.15 -5.51
C ALA A 151 -1.43 -0.12 -5.46
N GLY A 152 -0.82 1.07 -5.44
CA GLY A 152 0.62 1.28 -5.31
C GLY A 152 1.17 0.62 -4.05
N ILE A 153 0.68 1.05 -2.87
CA ILE A 153 1.12 0.45 -1.61
C ILE A 153 0.81 -1.05 -1.55
N GLY A 154 -0.29 -1.50 -2.15
CA GLY A 154 -0.60 -2.92 -2.27
C GLY A 154 0.47 -3.73 -3.03
N VAL A 155 1.14 -3.16 -4.04
CA VAL A 155 2.27 -3.84 -4.72
C VAL A 155 3.46 -3.96 -3.77
N LEU A 156 3.79 -2.89 -3.05
CA LEU A 156 4.89 -2.90 -2.09
C LEU A 156 4.63 -3.88 -0.95
N ASP A 157 3.44 -3.85 -0.35
CA ASP A 157 3.04 -4.72 0.75
C ASP A 157 3.07 -6.19 0.31
N LEU A 158 2.64 -6.49 -0.92
CA LEU A 158 2.69 -7.84 -1.48
C LEU A 158 4.12 -8.38 -1.51
N LEU A 159 5.09 -7.57 -1.95
CA LEU A 159 6.48 -7.97 -1.99
C LEU A 159 7.09 -8.04 -0.58
N HIS A 160 6.86 -7.01 0.24
CA HIS A 160 7.42 -6.89 1.57
C HIS A 160 6.92 -8.00 2.49
N ASN A 161 5.60 -8.14 2.67
CA ASN A 161 5.03 -9.15 3.56
C ASN A 161 5.34 -10.57 3.06
N PHE A 162 5.31 -10.82 1.74
CA PHE A 162 5.68 -12.14 1.20
C PHE A 162 7.13 -12.48 1.55
N SER A 163 8.07 -11.56 1.32
CA SER A 163 9.47 -11.78 1.64
C SER A 163 9.71 -11.96 3.14
N ALA A 164 9.03 -11.16 3.98
CA ALA A 164 9.10 -11.27 5.43
C ALA A 164 8.47 -12.58 5.96
N ALA A 165 7.46 -13.12 5.30
CA ALA A 165 6.80 -14.36 5.74
C ALA A 165 7.56 -15.65 5.37
N TYR A 166 8.29 -15.64 4.24
CA TYR A 166 8.86 -16.85 3.65
C TYR A 166 10.39 -16.83 3.49
N PHE A 167 11.01 -15.66 3.55
CA PHE A 167 12.43 -15.48 3.24
C PHE A 167 13.13 -14.56 4.25
N VAL A 168 12.84 -14.75 5.53
CA VAL A 168 13.47 -14.00 6.63
C VAL A 168 14.99 -14.12 6.56
N ASN A 169 15.69 -12.99 6.74
CA ASN A 169 17.14 -12.84 6.70
C ASN A 169 17.80 -13.22 5.35
N VAL A 170 17.03 -13.28 4.26
CA VAL A 170 17.56 -13.53 2.91
C VAL A 170 17.89 -12.21 2.22
N GLN A 171 19.09 -12.13 1.64
CA GLN A 171 19.52 -10.96 0.87
C GLN A 171 19.10 -11.03 -0.61
N PRO A 172 18.90 -9.85 -1.25
CA PRO A 172 18.61 -9.80 -2.67
C PRO A 172 19.84 -10.21 -3.48
N SER A 173 19.73 -11.30 -4.24
CA SER A 173 20.72 -11.67 -5.24
C SER A 173 20.77 -10.64 -6.38
N THR A 174 21.84 -10.62 -7.17
CA THR A 174 21.94 -9.75 -8.37
C THR A 174 20.76 -9.97 -9.31
N VAL A 175 20.32 -11.22 -9.48
CA VAL A 175 19.16 -11.56 -10.31
C VAL A 175 17.89 -10.92 -9.75
N VAL A 176 17.64 -11.02 -8.44
CA VAL A 176 16.47 -10.40 -7.79
C VAL A 176 16.51 -8.88 -7.97
N LYS A 177 17.67 -8.23 -7.79
CA LYS A 177 17.81 -6.77 -7.98
C LYS A 177 17.49 -6.35 -9.41
N VAL A 178 18.06 -7.04 -10.40
CA VAL A 178 17.84 -6.75 -11.83
C VAL A 178 16.38 -7.01 -12.20
N ALA A 179 15.81 -8.16 -11.80
CA ALA A 179 14.41 -8.50 -12.07
C ALA A 179 13.44 -7.49 -11.42
N THR A 180 13.74 -7.03 -10.21
CA THR A 180 12.95 -6.00 -9.51
C THR A 180 13.02 -4.67 -10.26
N GLY A 181 14.22 -4.23 -10.63
CA GLY A 181 14.40 -2.98 -11.39
C GLY A 181 13.69 -3.01 -12.75
N ILE A 182 13.80 -4.12 -13.50
CA ILE A 182 13.10 -4.30 -14.77
C ILE A 182 11.59 -4.36 -14.55
N GLY A 183 11.12 -5.15 -13.58
CA GLY A 183 9.70 -5.32 -13.30
C GLY A 183 9.01 -4.01 -12.94
N PHE A 184 9.57 -3.26 -11.97
CA PHE A 184 9.06 -1.95 -11.60
C PHE A 184 9.19 -0.93 -12.74
N GLY A 185 10.31 -0.95 -13.48
CA GLY A 185 10.51 -0.06 -14.63
C GLY A 185 9.48 -0.27 -15.74
N LEU A 186 9.21 -1.53 -16.11
CA LEU A 186 8.20 -1.88 -17.11
C LEU A 186 6.79 -1.55 -16.63
N LEU A 187 6.42 -1.98 -15.42
CA LEU A 187 5.09 -1.69 -14.87
C LEU A 187 4.85 -0.19 -14.74
N SER A 188 5.85 0.59 -14.31
CA SER A 188 5.74 2.04 -14.27
C SER A 188 5.61 2.65 -15.66
N ALA A 189 6.37 2.17 -16.65
CA ALA A 189 6.33 2.71 -18.01
C ALA A 189 5.00 2.43 -18.73
N THR A 190 4.32 1.34 -18.39
CA THR A 190 3.01 0.97 -18.94
C THR A 190 1.83 1.51 -18.12
N SER A 191 2.09 2.18 -17.01
CA SER A 191 1.07 2.74 -16.11
C SER A 191 0.88 4.24 -16.33
N ASP A 192 -0.23 4.78 -15.84
CA ASP A 192 -0.39 6.24 -15.77
C ASP A 192 0.53 6.86 -14.70
N ARG A 193 0.60 8.20 -14.70
CA ARG A 193 1.52 8.96 -13.86
C ARG A 193 1.32 8.75 -12.36
N ILE A 194 0.10 8.49 -11.88
CA ILE A 194 -0.14 8.33 -10.45
C ILE A 194 0.36 6.96 -10.01
N PHE A 195 -0.14 5.89 -10.63
CA PHE A 195 0.24 4.53 -10.26
C PHE A 195 1.72 4.23 -10.58
N GLY A 196 2.21 4.65 -11.75
CA GLY A 196 3.63 4.55 -12.09
C GLY A 196 4.53 5.33 -11.12
N GLY A 197 4.08 6.51 -10.68
CA GLY A 197 4.76 7.29 -9.64
C GLY A 197 4.87 6.53 -8.32
N CYS A 198 3.81 5.84 -7.89
CA CYS A 198 3.86 4.97 -6.71
C CYS A 198 4.88 3.84 -6.89
N LEU A 199 4.86 3.14 -8.03
CA LEU A 199 5.81 2.05 -8.31
C LEU A 199 7.27 2.54 -8.26
N VAL A 200 7.58 3.70 -8.83
CA VAL A 200 8.92 4.28 -8.75
C VAL A 200 9.29 4.61 -7.29
N TYR A 201 8.36 5.19 -6.53
CA TYR A 201 8.58 5.48 -5.11
C TYR A 201 8.85 4.21 -4.30
N ASP A 202 8.08 3.15 -4.53
CA ASP A 202 8.21 1.85 -3.88
C ASP A 202 9.58 1.21 -4.21
N LEU A 203 10.01 1.28 -5.48
CA LEU A 203 11.33 0.80 -5.89
C LEU A 203 12.45 1.54 -5.15
N VAL A 204 12.33 2.86 -4.97
CA VAL A 204 13.29 3.65 -4.18
C VAL A 204 13.26 3.22 -2.71
N ALA A 205 12.09 3.06 -2.12
CA ALA A 205 11.93 2.62 -0.73
C ALA A 205 12.60 1.25 -0.49
N LEU A 206 12.44 0.31 -1.42
CA LEU A 206 13.10 -0.99 -1.42
C LEU A 206 14.62 -0.88 -1.58
N ALA A 207 15.09 -0.09 -2.56
CA ALA A 207 16.52 0.08 -2.81
C ALA A 207 17.25 0.70 -1.60
N VAL A 208 16.65 1.71 -0.97
CA VAL A 208 17.19 2.31 0.26
C VAL A 208 17.15 1.31 1.40
N GLY A 209 16.05 0.59 1.60
CA GLY A 209 15.93 -0.44 2.64
C GLY A 209 17.02 -1.52 2.54
N GLN A 210 17.26 -2.00 1.33
CA GLN A 210 18.35 -2.94 1.04
C GLN A 210 19.73 -2.35 1.38
N SER A 211 19.99 -1.08 1.08
CA SER A 211 21.30 -0.44 1.33
C SER A 211 21.65 -0.26 2.81
N VAL A 212 20.65 -0.20 3.69
CA VAL A 212 20.84 0.10 5.13
C VAL A 212 20.78 -1.17 6.00
N SER A 213 20.33 -2.31 5.45
CA SER A 213 20.22 -3.58 6.15
C SER A 213 21.54 -3.95 6.88
N PRO A 214 21.51 -4.34 8.18
CA PRO A 214 22.71 -4.65 8.97
C PRO A 214 23.63 -5.67 8.30
N TYR A 215 23.07 -6.57 7.51
CA TYR A 215 23.81 -7.59 6.76
C TYR A 215 24.69 -6.99 5.65
N ASN A 216 24.28 -5.89 5.01
CA ASN A 216 25.09 -5.17 4.03
C ASN A 216 26.17 -4.27 4.69
N ARG A 217 26.08 -4.01 6.00
CA ARG A 217 27.19 -3.40 6.74
C ARG A 217 28.29 -4.41 7.08
N GLY A 218 27.93 -5.67 7.32
CA GLY A 218 28.91 -6.75 7.56
C GLY A 218 29.83 -7.02 6.36
N THR A 219 29.30 -6.92 5.13
CA THR A 219 30.08 -7.14 3.90
C THR A 219 30.91 -5.93 3.45
N ARG A 220 30.68 -4.74 4.02
CA ARG A 220 31.48 -3.54 3.77
C ARG A 220 32.53 -3.26 4.86
N GLY A 221 32.56 -4.04 5.93
CA GLY A 221 33.45 -3.84 7.09
C GLY A 221 34.83 -4.51 7.02
N ASP A 222 35.03 -5.50 6.14
CA ASP A 222 36.26 -6.33 6.15
C ASP A 222 37.33 -5.90 5.11
N TYR A 223 37.34 -4.62 4.70
CA TYR A 223 38.41 -4.05 3.88
C TYR A 223 39.02 -2.77 4.48
N GLN A 224 39.11 -2.69 5.81
CA GLN A 224 39.92 -1.68 6.50
C GLN A 224 40.64 -2.25 7.74
N SER A 225 41.46 -3.28 7.54
CA SER A 225 42.53 -3.66 8.48
C SER A 225 43.56 -4.58 7.83
N LEU A 226 44.38 -4.00 6.95
CA LEU A 226 45.78 -4.41 6.73
C LEU A 226 46.63 -3.14 6.56
#